data_AF-A0A8J7FAX7-F1
#
_entry.id   AF-A0A8J7FAX7-F1
#
_cell.length_a   1.000
_cell.length_b   1.000
_cell.length_c   1.000
_cell.angle_alpha   90.00
_cell.angle_beta   90.00
_cell.angle_gamma   90.00
#
_symmetry.space_group_name_H-M   'P 1'
#
loop_
_entity.id
_entity.type
_entity.pdbx_description
1 polymer ?
#
loop_
_entity_poly.entity_id
_entity_poly.type
_entity_poly.pdbx_seq_one_letter_code
_entity_poly.pdbx_strand_id
1 'polypeptide(L)'
;MGIRTWMRQIKAWQESTEYVKSPQPSVKDISEAISSVFCMGTVEPNLVQGLIANEIGKAYPQLKNQMEAVKQLLPMPVEDELITVTNLAKLYMKRAGNRLSSNNTNQGNAKVMNDILISRGMQIRNPNLNAKKNGQPLYLPTQLGKQYGKVVLQEAKGSNKTIQQLRWFPSVLDAI
;
A
#
# COMPACT_ATOMS: atom_id res chain seq x y z
N MET A 1 -30.61 -56.21 -8.45
CA MET A 1 -29.89 -55.26 -9.33
C MET A 1 -28.42 -55.63 -9.34
N GLY A 2 -27.84 -55.89 -10.52
CA GLY A 2 -26.44 -56.33 -10.62
C GLY A 2 -25.45 -55.17 -10.54
N ILE A 3 -24.24 -55.45 -10.05
CA ILE A 3 -23.13 -54.49 -9.86
C ILE A 3 -22.85 -53.64 -11.13
N ARG A 4 -23.05 -54.23 -12.33
CA ARG A 4 -22.89 -53.53 -13.62
C ARG A 4 -23.88 -52.38 -13.85
N THR A 5 -25.09 -52.49 -13.30
CA THR A 5 -26.14 -51.46 -13.36
C THR A 5 -25.79 -50.29 -12.46
N TRP A 6 -25.27 -50.58 -11.27
CA TRP A 6 -24.81 -49.59 -10.30
C TRP A 6 -23.60 -48.80 -10.83
N MET A 7 -22.65 -49.47 -11.48
CA MET A 7 -21.49 -48.79 -12.09
C MET A 7 -21.88 -47.85 -13.25
N ARG A 8 -22.84 -48.24 -14.10
CA ARG A 8 -23.33 -47.35 -15.18
C ARG A 8 -24.00 -46.11 -14.62
N GLN A 9 -24.72 -46.26 -13.51
CA GLN A 9 -25.42 -45.15 -12.87
C GLN A 9 -24.44 -44.16 -12.23
N ILE A 10 -23.37 -44.62 -11.59
CA ILE A 10 -22.30 -43.74 -11.08
C ILE A 10 -21.60 -42.99 -12.21
N LYS A 11 -21.33 -43.66 -13.33
CA LYS A 11 -20.66 -43.04 -14.49
C LYS A 11 -21.53 -41.93 -15.11
N ALA A 12 -22.84 -42.16 -15.21
CA ALA A 12 -23.80 -41.14 -15.65
C ALA A 12 -23.93 -39.96 -14.66
N TRP A 13 -23.79 -40.21 -13.36
CA TRP A 13 -23.73 -39.17 -12.32
C TRP A 13 -22.41 -38.36 -12.37
N GLN A 14 -21.30 -38.96 -12.79
CA GLN A 14 -20.02 -38.26 -12.98
C GLN A 14 -20.00 -37.44 -14.28
N GLU A 15 -20.70 -37.88 -15.31
CA GLU A 15 -20.80 -37.16 -16.59
C GLU A 15 -21.80 -35.98 -16.55
N SER A 16 -22.67 -35.90 -15.54
CA SER A 16 -23.68 -34.83 -15.38
C SER A 16 -23.27 -33.69 -14.43
N THR A 17 -22.08 -33.74 -13.83
CA THR A 17 -21.48 -32.57 -13.19
C THR A 17 -20.81 -31.70 -14.25
N GLU A 18 -21.60 -31.07 -15.11
CA GLU A 18 -21.15 -29.86 -15.79
C GLU A 18 -20.80 -28.85 -14.68
N TYR A 19 -19.49 -28.65 -14.47
CA TYR A 19 -18.99 -27.60 -13.61
C TYR A 19 -19.52 -26.27 -14.15
N VAL A 20 -20.55 -25.74 -13.50
CA VAL A 20 -20.98 -24.36 -13.70
C VAL A 20 -19.78 -23.50 -13.33
N LYS A 21 -19.03 -23.04 -14.35
CA LYS A 21 -17.97 -22.05 -14.15
C LYS A 21 -18.63 -20.86 -13.47
N SER A 22 -18.26 -20.61 -12.21
CA SER A 22 -18.67 -19.41 -11.50
C SER A 22 -18.43 -18.20 -12.41
N PRO A 23 -19.40 -17.28 -12.57
CA PRO A 23 -19.22 -16.13 -13.44
C PRO A 23 -18.00 -15.36 -12.94
N GLN A 24 -17.05 -15.15 -13.84
CA GLN A 24 -15.86 -14.37 -13.54
C GLN A 24 -16.30 -12.95 -13.17
N PRO A 25 -15.85 -12.41 -12.02
CA PRO A 25 -16.29 -11.10 -11.56
C PRO A 25 -15.91 -10.04 -12.58
N SER A 26 -16.85 -9.14 -12.90
CA SER A 26 -16.59 -8.09 -13.87
C SER A 26 -15.55 -7.10 -13.34
N VAL A 27 -14.91 -6.36 -14.25
CA VAL A 27 -14.02 -5.25 -13.89
C VAL A 27 -14.69 -4.27 -12.92
N LYS A 28 -15.99 -4.03 -13.11
CA LYS A 28 -16.79 -3.16 -12.25
C LYS A 28 -16.94 -3.72 -10.84
N ASP A 29 -17.23 -5.02 -10.72
CA ASP A 29 -17.38 -5.68 -9.41
C ASP A 29 -16.08 -5.65 -8.61
N ILE A 30 -14.94 -5.87 -9.28
CA ILE A 30 -13.60 -5.80 -8.66
C ILE A 30 -13.32 -4.36 -8.19
N SER A 31 -13.59 -3.37 -9.04
CA SER A 31 -13.38 -1.96 -8.72
C SER A 31 -14.23 -1.52 -7.54
N GLU A 32 -15.53 -1.82 -7.53
CA GLU A 32 -16.46 -1.41 -6.47
C GLU A 32 -16.14 -2.06 -5.13
N ALA A 33 -15.79 -3.35 -5.13
CA ALA A 33 -15.38 -4.05 -3.92
C ALA A 33 -14.12 -3.42 -3.31
N ILE A 34 -13.09 -3.15 -4.13
CA ILE A 34 -11.86 -2.52 -3.66
C ILE A 34 -12.14 -1.09 -3.19
N SER A 35 -12.87 -0.28 -3.96
CA SER A 35 -13.23 1.07 -3.57
C SER A 35 -14.00 1.09 -2.25
N SER A 36 -14.93 0.17 -2.00
CA SER A 36 -15.67 0.09 -0.72
C SER A 36 -14.76 -0.21 0.49
N VAL A 37 -13.72 -1.02 0.31
CA VAL A 37 -12.77 -1.37 1.38
C VAL A 37 -11.92 -0.14 1.75
N PHE A 38 -11.59 0.70 0.77
CA PHE A 38 -10.75 1.88 0.98
C PHE A 38 -11.51 3.20 1.13
N CYS A 39 -12.83 3.22 0.94
CA CYS A 39 -13.68 4.42 1.03
C CYS A 39 -13.63 5.10 2.41
N MET A 40 -13.28 4.36 3.47
CA MET A 40 -13.17 4.88 4.84
C MET A 40 -11.77 5.39 5.22
N GLY A 41 -10.81 5.42 4.28
CA GLY A 41 -9.42 5.77 4.57
C GLY A 41 -8.94 7.03 3.85
N THR A 42 -8.00 7.76 4.45
CA THR A 42 -7.23 8.86 3.83
C THR A 42 -6.22 8.35 2.80
N VAL A 43 -6.56 7.30 2.06
CA VAL A 43 -5.70 6.70 1.03
C VAL A 43 -5.82 7.53 -0.24
N GLU A 44 -4.69 7.87 -0.86
CA GLU A 44 -4.71 8.65 -2.10
C GLU A 44 -5.47 7.88 -3.19
N PRO A 45 -6.41 8.53 -3.91
CA PRO A 45 -7.20 7.88 -4.96
C PRO A 45 -6.36 7.13 -6.00
N ASN A 46 -5.18 7.67 -6.34
CA ASN A 46 -4.27 7.09 -7.32
C ASN A 46 -3.71 5.72 -6.88
N LEU A 47 -3.49 5.52 -5.57
CA LEU A 47 -3.04 4.24 -5.03
C LEU A 47 -4.15 3.19 -5.09
N VAL A 48 -5.39 3.61 -4.83
CA VAL A 48 -6.58 2.74 -4.95
C VAL A 48 -6.74 2.29 -6.41
N GLN A 49 -6.58 3.22 -7.37
CA GLN A 49 -6.63 2.89 -8.80
C GLN A 49 -5.51 1.92 -9.21
N GLY A 50 -4.30 2.06 -8.67
CA GLY A 50 -3.21 1.12 -8.90
C GLY A 50 -3.52 -0.30 -8.38
N LEU A 51 -4.19 -0.40 -7.23
CA LEU A 51 -4.62 -1.69 -6.68
C LEU A 51 -5.72 -2.33 -7.55
N ILE A 52 -6.71 -1.54 -7.96
CA ILE A 52 -7.78 -1.96 -8.86
C ILE A 52 -7.18 -2.49 -10.16
N ALA A 53 -6.23 -1.75 -10.76
CA ALA A 53 -5.54 -2.16 -11.97
C ALA A 53 -4.79 -3.51 -11.80
N ASN A 54 -4.12 -3.71 -10.68
CA ASN A 54 -3.41 -4.97 -10.41
C ASN A 54 -4.36 -6.15 -10.22
N GLU A 55 -5.46 -5.98 -9.50
CA GLU A 55 -6.45 -7.06 -9.29
C GLU A 55 -7.21 -7.38 -10.59
N ILE A 56 -7.55 -6.37 -11.40
CA ILE A 56 -8.07 -6.58 -12.76
C ILE A 56 -7.06 -7.38 -13.59
N GLY A 57 -5.76 -7.05 -13.53
CA GLY A 57 -4.72 -7.79 -14.26
C GLY A 57 -4.55 -9.25 -13.81
N LYS A 58 -4.88 -9.58 -12.55
CA LYS A 58 -4.92 -10.97 -12.06
C LYS A 58 -6.15 -11.71 -12.56
N ALA A 59 -7.31 -11.05 -12.51
CA ALA A 59 -8.56 -11.62 -13.01
C ALA A 59 -8.56 -11.76 -14.53
N TYR A 60 -7.94 -10.82 -15.26
CA TYR A 60 -7.90 -10.75 -16.71
C TYR A 60 -6.45 -10.63 -17.23
N PRO A 61 -5.68 -11.73 -17.26
CA PRO A 61 -4.27 -11.72 -17.65
C PRO A 61 -4.00 -11.11 -19.02
N GLN A 62 -4.96 -11.21 -19.95
CA GLN A 62 -4.88 -10.63 -21.29
C GLN A 62 -4.78 -9.09 -21.29
N LEU A 63 -5.29 -8.43 -20.25
CA LEU A 63 -5.25 -6.97 -20.13
C LEU A 63 -3.96 -6.47 -19.49
N LYS A 64 -3.21 -7.34 -18.80
CA LYS A 64 -2.03 -6.98 -18.02
C LYS A 64 -0.98 -6.22 -18.86
N ASN A 65 -0.66 -6.74 -20.04
CA ASN A 65 0.36 -6.13 -20.90
C ASN A 65 -0.06 -4.75 -21.41
N GLN A 66 -1.35 -4.57 -21.72
CA GLN A 66 -1.89 -3.29 -22.18
C GLN A 66 -1.92 -2.28 -21.03
N MET A 67 -2.28 -2.71 -19.82
CA MET A 67 -2.31 -1.87 -18.63
C MET A 67 -0.90 -1.43 -18.18
N GLU A 68 0.10 -2.30 -18.28
CA GLU A 68 1.50 -1.95 -18.04
C GLU A 68 2.06 -0.99 -19.10
N ALA A 69 1.68 -1.17 -20.37
CA ALA A 69 2.10 -0.25 -21.44
C ALA A 69 1.59 1.19 -21.20
N VAL A 70 0.38 1.34 -20.66
CA VAL A 70 -0.18 2.67 -20.32
C VAL A 70 0.61 3.34 -19.18
N LYS A 71 1.16 2.57 -18.22
CA LYS A 71 2.01 3.15 -17.15
C LYS A 71 3.28 3.79 -17.71
N GLN A 72 3.83 3.24 -18.80
CA GLN A 72 5.02 3.79 -19.45
C GLN A 72 4.75 5.10 -20.21
N LEU A 73 3.49 5.39 -20.53
CA LEU A 73 3.09 6.64 -21.20
C LEU A 73 2.90 7.81 -20.23
N LEU A 74 2.88 7.54 -18.91
CA LEU A 74 2.83 8.59 -17.92
C LEU A 74 4.25 9.20 -17.77
N PRO A 75 4.42 10.52 -17.97
CA PRO A 75 5.68 11.16 -17.65
C PRO A 75 5.92 11.00 -16.14
N MET A 76 6.83 10.12 -15.76
CA MET A 76 7.29 10.01 -14.39
C MET A 76 8.25 11.18 -14.13
N PRO A 77 7.89 12.19 -13.31
CA PRO A 77 8.94 12.98 -12.67
C PRO A 77 9.81 11.99 -11.91
N VAL A 78 11.14 12.11 -12.05
CA VAL A 78 12.11 11.33 -11.28
C VAL A 78 11.80 11.61 -9.82
N GLU A 79 11.05 10.69 -9.20
CA GLU A 79 10.65 10.81 -7.82
C GLU A 79 11.91 10.75 -6.99
N ASP A 80 12.22 11.84 -6.30
CA ASP A 80 13.05 11.75 -5.10
C ASP A 80 12.47 10.60 -4.26
N GLU A 81 13.25 9.53 -4.06
CA GLU A 81 12.74 8.30 -3.47
C GLU A 81 12.09 8.59 -2.12
N LEU A 82 10.81 8.22 -1.96
CA LEU A 82 10.08 8.38 -0.70
C LEU A 82 10.74 7.52 0.39
N ILE A 83 11.38 8.17 1.35
CA ILE A 83 12.13 7.52 2.41
C ILE A 83 11.34 7.43 3.71
N THR A 84 11.72 6.46 4.54
CA THR A 84 11.17 6.32 5.90
C THR A 84 11.70 7.43 6.81
N VAL A 85 10.95 7.76 7.88
CA VAL A 85 11.38 8.73 8.91
C VAL A 85 12.74 8.36 9.51
N THR A 86 13.06 7.07 9.64
CA THR A 86 14.37 6.62 10.12
C THR A 86 15.49 7.01 9.16
N ASN A 87 15.28 6.82 7.85
CA ASN A 87 16.26 7.22 6.84
C ASN A 87 16.35 8.74 6.72
N LEU A 88 15.23 9.44 6.88
CA LEU A 88 15.18 10.90 6.95
C LEU A 88 16.01 11.43 8.12
N ALA A 89 15.89 10.81 9.30
CA ALA A 89 16.70 11.14 10.48
C ALA A 89 18.20 10.97 10.23
N LYS A 90 18.60 9.90 9.51
CA LYS A 90 19.99 9.68 9.11
C LYS A 90 20.50 10.77 8.16
N LEU A 91 19.69 11.17 7.17
CA LEU A 91 20.05 12.23 6.23
C LEU A 91 20.17 13.58 6.93
N TYR A 92 19.24 13.92 7.80
CA TYR A 92 19.30 15.15 8.58
C TYR A 92 20.55 15.20 9.47
N MET A 93 20.92 14.10 10.13
CA MET A 93 22.17 14.05 10.90
C MET A 93 23.42 14.28 10.05
N LYS A 94 23.46 13.70 8.84
CA LYS A 94 24.57 13.93 7.91
C LYS A 94 24.67 15.40 7.50
N ARG A 95 23.55 16.10 7.32
CA ARG A 95 23.51 17.53 6.96
C ARG A 95 23.81 18.46 8.14
N ALA A 96 23.23 18.19 9.31
CA ALA A 96 23.27 19.07 10.48
C ALA A 96 24.50 18.87 11.39
N GLY A 97 25.36 17.89 11.10
CA GLY A 97 26.55 17.57 11.90
C GLY A 97 26.21 17.02 13.29
N ASN A 98 26.03 15.69 13.40
CA ASN A 98 26.01 14.87 14.63
C ASN A 98 25.18 15.32 15.86
N ARG A 99 24.31 16.34 15.78
CA ARG A 99 23.60 16.91 16.94
C ARG A 99 22.35 16.16 17.41
N LEU A 100 21.90 15.10 16.74
CA LEU A 100 20.69 14.34 17.15
C LEU A 100 20.97 13.01 17.86
N SER A 101 22.23 12.71 18.19
CA SER A 101 22.52 11.46 18.88
C SER A 101 22.27 11.59 20.38
N SER A 102 21.10 11.12 20.83
CA SER A 102 20.81 10.95 22.26
C SER A 102 21.80 10.00 22.95
N ASN A 103 22.50 9.13 22.20
CA ASN A 103 23.29 8.01 22.72
C ASN A 103 24.69 7.90 22.08
N ASN A 104 25.26 8.97 21.51
CA ASN A 104 26.55 8.97 20.80
C ASN A 104 26.70 7.88 19.70
N THR A 105 25.58 7.39 19.18
CA THR A 105 25.49 6.41 18.10
C THR A 105 25.10 7.13 16.80
N ASN A 106 25.79 6.85 15.69
CA ASN A 106 25.55 7.41 14.35
C ASN A 106 24.24 6.91 13.69
N GLN A 107 23.22 6.58 14.50
CA GLN A 107 21.95 6.02 14.05
C GLN A 107 20.87 7.10 14.19
N GLY A 108 20.38 7.60 13.06
CA GLY A 108 19.26 8.55 13.03
C GLY A 108 18.08 8.07 13.86
N ASN A 109 17.69 8.86 14.86
CA ASN A 109 16.59 8.51 15.77
C ASN A 109 15.25 8.94 15.17
N ALA A 110 14.44 7.96 14.76
CA ALA A 110 13.13 8.20 14.19
C ALA A 110 12.17 8.92 15.15
N LYS A 111 12.28 8.72 16.47
CA LYS A 111 11.47 9.43 17.46
C LYS A 111 11.77 10.92 17.43
N VAL A 112 13.05 11.28 17.50
CA VAL A 112 13.51 12.68 17.47
C VAL A 112 13.11 13.37 16.17
N MET A 113 13.29 12.69 15.03
CA MET A 113 12.84 13.24 13.74
C MET A 113 11.32 13.43 13.69
N ASN A 114 10.54 12.50 14.25
CA ASN A 114 9.09 12.68 14.35
C ASN A 114 8.73 13.90 15.19
N ASP A 115 9.43 14.14 16.30
CA ASP A 115 9.21 15.29 17.17
C ASP A 115 9.55 16.62 16.44
N ILE A 116 10.62 16.65 15.64
CA ILE A 116 10.97 17.79 14.77
C ILE A 116 9.89 18.04 13.73
N LEU A 117 9.43 16.99 13.04
CA LEU A 117 8.38 17.13 12.03
C LEU A 117 7.05 17.60 12.65
N ILE A 118 6.74 17.22 13.89
CA ILE A 118 5.57 17.72 14.61
C ILE A 118 5.75 19.20 14.99
N SER A 119 6.91 19.57 15.55
CA SER A 119 7.16 20.95 15.99
C SER A 119 7.18 21.95 14.83
N ARG A 120 7.58 21.50 13.63
CA ARG A 120 7.53 22.26 12.38
C ARG A 120 6.16 22.22 11.69
N GLY A 121 5.17 21.54 12.28
CA GLY A 121 3.83 21.44 11.72
C GLY A 121 3.75 20.61 10.43
N MET A 122 4.72 19.75 10.15
CA MET A 122 4.74 18.87 8.98
C MET A 122 3.88 17.62 9.19
N GLN A 123 3.79 17.11 10.42
CA GLN A 123 2.97 15.94 10.72
C GLN A 123 2.23 16.06 12.06
N ILE A 124 1.24 15.20 12.22
CA ILE A 124 0.51 15.01 13.48
C ILE A 124 0.45 13.53 13.83
N ARG A 125 0.25 13.23 15.11
CA ARG A 125 -0.10 11.86 15.52
C ARG A 125 -1.46 11.50 14.94
N ASN A 126 -1.59 10.26 14.48
CA ASN A 126 -2.87 9.76 14.04
C ASN A 126 -3.85 9.75 15.23
N PRO A 127 -5.03 10.40 15.14
CA PRO A 127 -6.01 10.42 16.22
C PRO A 127 -6.61 9.04 16.53
N ASN A 128 -6.50 8.09 15.59
CA ASN A 128 -6.93 6.72 15.83
C ASN A 128 -5.95 5.97 16.75
N LEU A 129 -6.36 5.74 18.00
CA LEU A 129 -5.59 4.98 19.00
C LEU A 129 -5.27 3.53 18.56
N ASN A 130 -6.10 2.97 17.68
CA ASN A 130 -5.93 1.63 17.12
C ASN A 130 -5.24 1.62 15.75
N ALA A 131 -4.66 2.74 15.31
CA ALA A 131 -4.06 2.88 13.98
C ALA A 131 -3.12 1.71 13.63
N LYS A 132 -2.21 1.36 14.55
CA LYS A 132 -1.24 0.26 14.35
C LYS A 132 -1.92 -1.11 14.15
N LYS A 133 -3.00 -1.38 14.89
CA LYS A 133 -3.75 -2.65 14.79
C LYS A 133 -4.51 -2.74 13.46
N ASN A 134 -4.97 -1.60 12.96
CA ASN A 134 -5.75 -1.49 11.73
C ASN A 134 -4.87 -1.26 10.48
N GLY A 135 -3.54 -1.37 10.61
CA GLY A 135 -2.61 -1.15 9.50
C GLY A 135 -2.56 0.29 9.00
N GLN A 136 -3.02 1.26 9.80
CA GLN A 136 -2.93 2.70 9.52
C GLN A 136 -1.61 3.28 10.05
N PRO A 137 -1.10 4.37 9.47
CA PRO A 137 0.15 4.96 9.91
C PRO A 137 -0.03 5.63 11.28
N LEU A 138 1.01 5.59 12.13
CA LEU A 138 1.00 6.24 13.44
C LEU A 138 1.04 7.77 13.37
N TYR A 139 1.53 8.30 12.25
CA TYR A 139 1.62 9.72 11.97
C TYR A 139 0.98 10.00 10.62
N LEU A 140 0.33 11.16 10.52
CA LEU A 140 -0.31 11.65 9.30
C LEU A 140 0.33 12.99 8.90
N PRO A 141 0.51 13.25 7.60
CA PRO A 141 1.00 14.54 7.15
C PRO A 141 -0.06 15.61 7.38
N THR A 142 0.35 16.80 7.79
CA THR A 142 -0.52 17.99 7.79
C THR A 142 -0.71 18.50 6.37
N GLN A 143 -1.49 19.58 6.20
CA GLN A 143 -1.62 20.24 4.90
C GLN A 143 -0.27 20.72 4.35
N LEU A 144 0.63 21.21 5.22
CA LEU A 144 2.00 21.59 4.86
C LEU A 144 2.84 20.35 4.53
N GLY A 145 2.77 19.31 5.36
CA GLY A 145 3.55 18.09 5.17
C GLY A 145 3.20 17.29 3.91
N LYS A 146 1.96 17.40 3.40
CA LYS A 146 1.53 16.71 2.16
C LYS A 146 2.35 17.08 0.93
N GLN A 147 2.97 18.26 0.91
CA GLN A 147 3.85 18.67 -0.18
C GLN A 147 5.17 17.87 -0.19
N TYR A 148 5.58 17.39 0.98
CA TYR A 148 6.86 16.71 1.18
C TYR A 148 6.73 15.27 1.64
N GLY A 149 5.52 14.73 1.74
CA GLY A 149 5.30 13.39 2.25
C GLY A 149 4.00 12.76 1.76
N LYS A 150 4.02 11.45 1.58
CA LYS A 150 2.89 10.65 1.11
C LYS A 150 2.69 9.42 2.01
N VAL A 151 1.44 9.03 2.19
CA VAL A 151 1.10 7.74 2.79
C VAL A 151 1.13 6.69 1.69
N VAL A 152 2.02 5.71 1.80
CA VAL A 152 2.18 4.63 0.83
C VAL A 152 1.65 3.31 1.39
N LEU A 153 1.29 2.40 0.50
CA LEU A 153 0.97 1.01 0.85
C LEU A 153 2.25 0.18 0.80
N GLN A 154 2.47 -0.62 1.83
CA GLN A 154 3.61 -1.52 1.93
C GLN A 154 3.16 -2.88 2.45
N GLU A 155 3.72 -3.96 1.92
CA GLU A 155 3.51 -5.29 2.47
C GLU A 155 4.25 -5.43 3.82
N ALA A 156 3.53 -5.87 4.86
CA ALA A 156 4.12 -6.09 6.17
C ALA A 156 5.14 -7.23 6.10
N LYS A 157 6.36 -6.97 6.59
CA LYS A 157 7.43 -7.97 6.58
C LYS A 157 6.99 -9.23 7.35
N GLY A 158 6.87 -10.37 6.64
CA GLY A 158 6.46 -11.65 7.23
C GLY A 158 4.95 -11.87 7.34
N SER A 159 4.12 -11.05 6.66
CA SER A 159 2.67 -11.23 6.58
C SER A 159 2.14 -10.74 5.24
N ASN A 160 1.19 -11.44 4.62
CA ASN A 160 0.47 -10.96 3.42
C ASN A 160 -0.47 -9.76 3.70
N LYS A 161 -0.24 -9.00 4.78
CA LYS A 161 -1.05 -7.85 5.16
C LYS A 161 -0.43 -6.59 4.58
N THR A 162 -1.21 -5.84 3.83
CA THR A 162 -0.85 -4.48 3.41
C THR A 162 -1.03 -3.52 4.58
N ILE A 163 0.02 -2.76 4.89
CA ILE A 163 0.01 -1.69 5.89
C ILE A 163 0.25 -0.34 5.19
N GLN A 164 -0.29 0.71 5.77
CA GLN A 164 -0.08 2.08 5.35
C GLN A 164 1.07 2.69 6.15
N GLN A 165 1.98 3.39 5.47
CA GLN A 165 3.10 4.06 6.09
C GLN A 165 3.31 5.46 5.51
N LEU A 166 3.46 6.46 6.39
CA LEU A 166 3.90 7.79 5.98
C LEU A 166 5.39 7.78 5.61
N ARG A 167 5.70 8.26 4.41
CA ARG A 167 7.06 8.44 3.89
C ARG A 167 7.26 9.88 3.43
N TRP A 168 8.51 10.29 3.36
CA TRP A 168 8.91 11.68 3.10
C TRP A 168 9.83 11.76 1.90
N PHE A 169 9.69 12.83 1.14
CA PHE A 169 10.71 13.28 0.20
C PHE A 169 11.88 13.86 0.99
N PRO A 170 13.15 13.58 0.62
CA PRO A 170 14.32 14.19 1.24
C PRO A 170 14.28 15.73 1.27
N SER A 171 13.59 16.37 0.33
CA SER A 171 13.37 17.82 0.25
C SER A 171 12.63 18.40 1.47
N VAL A 172 11.93 17.58 2.28
CA VAL A 172 11.37 18.03 3.56
C VAL A 172 12.45 18.61 4.48
N LEU A 173 13.69 18.13 4.35
CA LEU A 173 14.83 18.59 5.17
C LEU A 173 15.20 20.04 4.89
N ASP A 174 14.87 20.57 3.71
CA ASP A 174 15.14 21.96 3.35
C ASP A 174 14.06 22.90 3.92
N ALA A 175 12.94 22.34 4.39
CA ALA A 175 11.81 23.06 4.97
C ALA A 175 11.75 22.99 6.51
N ILE A 176 12.70 22.30 7.18
CA ILE A 176 12.71 22.09 8.65
C ILE A 176 14.02 22.49 9.34
#